data_AF-M1NQW3-F1
#
_entry.id   AF-M1NQW3-F1
#
_cell.length_a   1.000
_cell.length_b   1.000
_cell.length_c   1.000
_cell.angle_alpha   90.00
_cell.angle_beta   90.00
_cell.angle_gamma   90.00
#
_symmetry.space_group_name_H-M   'P 1'
#
loop_
_entity.id
_entity.type
_entity.pdbx_description
1 polymer ?
#
loop_
_entity_poly.entity_id
_entity_poly.type
_entity_poly.pdbx_seq_one_letter_code
_entity_poly.pdbx_strand_id
1 'polypeptide(L)' 'FTQQYQLAVCNSNRTLCKDPPDKLFTVHGLWPSNMVGPDPSKCPIKNIRKREKLLENQLKIIWP' A
#
# COMPACT_ATOMS: atom_id res chain seq x y z
N PHE A 1 2.88 1.74 -10.31
CA PHE A 1 3.01 0.68 -9.29
C PHE A 1 4.22 1.01 -8.44
N THR A 2 4.03 1.14 -7.14
CA THR A 2 5.06 1.63 -6.23
C THR A 2 5.20 0.68 -5.05
N GLN A 3 6.46 0.39 -4.71
CA GLN A 3 6.83 -0.42 -3.57
C GLN A 3 7.60 0.43 -2.56
N GLN A 4 7.59 0.00 -1.31
CA GLN A 4 8.34 0.62 -0.22
C GLN A 4 9.26 -0.40 0.43
N TYR A 5 10.48 0.01 0.78
CA TYR A 5 11.40 -0.81 1.54
C TYR A 5 11.11 -0.64 3.04
N GLN A 6 10.62 -1.68 3.71
CA GLN A 6 10.04 -1.54 5.07
C GLN A 6 11.01 -0.93 6.08
N LEU A 7 12.28 -1.36 6.08
CA LEU A 7 13.28 -0.83 7.00
C LEU A 7 13.51 0.68 6.81
N ALA A 8 13.49 1.18 5.57
CA ALA A 8 13.60 2.62 5.32
C ALA A 8 12.34 3.37 5.77
N VAL A 9 11.16 2.79 5.56
CA VAL A 9 9.89 3.38 6.01
C VAL A 9 9.84 3.52 7.52
N CYS A 10 10.22 2.49 8.27
CA CYS A 10 10.21 2.52 9.73
C CYS A 10 11.22 3.49 10.35
N ASN A 11 12.21 3.93 9.58
CA ASN A 11 13.19 4.93 9.98
C ASN A 11 12.91 6.32 9.38
N SER A 12 11.81 6.51 8.65
CA SER A 12 11.58 7.74 7.86
C SER A 12 10.98 8.90 8.64
N ASN A 13 10.26 8.64 9.74
CA ASN A 13 9.53 9.66 10.49
C ASN A 13 9.57 9.40 12.00
N ARG A 14 8.93 10.28 12.79
CA ARG A 14 8.86 10.13 14.26
C ARG A 14 7.90 9.03 14.73
N THR A 15 7.08 8.50 13.84
CA THR A 15 6.12 7.45 14.16
C THR A 15 6.84 6.10 14.12
N LEU A 16 7.08 5.53 15.29
CA LEU A 16 7.74 4.24 15.40
C LEU A 16 6.84 3.13 14.85
N CYS A 17 7.43 2.23 14.06
CA CYS A 17 6.79 0.96 13.71
C CYS A 17 6.64 0.08 14.96
N LYS A 18 5.43 -0.42 15.19
CA LYS A 18 5.14 -1.33 16.32
C LYS A 18 5.73 -2.71 16.08
N ASP A 19 5.63 -3.18 14.85
CA ASP A 19 6.17 -4.47 14.41
C ASP A 19 7.56 -4.28 13.78
N PRO A 20 8.49 -5.23 13.97
CA PRO A 20 9.81 -5.16 13.37
C PRO A 20 9.71 -5.23 11.84
N PRO A 21 10.38 -4.32 11.09
CA PRO A 21 10.34 -4.36 9.63
C PRO A 21 11.23 -5.45 9.06
N ASP A 22 10.77 -6.08 7.99
CA ASP A 22 11.60 -6.93 7.15
C ASP A 22 12.53 -6.10 6.26
N LYS A 23 13.60 -6.73 5.77
CA LYS A 23 14.49 -6.15 4.74
C LYS A 23 13.97 -6.45 3.34
N LEU A 24 12.71 -6.09 3.07
CA LEU A 24 12.01 -6.39 1.83
C LEU A 24 11.27 -5.17 1.27
N PHE A 25 11.04 -5.20 -0.05
CA PHE A 25 10.07 -4.32 -0.69
C PHE A 25 8.68 -4.94 -0.61
N THR A 26 7.72 -4.18 -0.11
CA THR A 26 6.30 -4.52 -0.14
C THR A 26 5.52 -3.44 -0.89
N VAL A 27 4.30 -3.75 -1.32
CA VAL A 27 3.48 -2.79 -2.06
C VAL A 27 3.19 -1.57 -1.18
N HIS A 28 3.39 -0.39 -1.76
CA HIS A 28 2.95 0.88 -1.16
C HIS A 28 1.65 1.35 -1.81
N GLY A 29 1.57 1.24 -3.14
CA GLY A 29 0.43 1.75 -3.90
C GLY A 29 0.37 1.26 -5.34
N LEU A 30 -0.86 1.07 -5.81
CA LEU A 30 -1.19 0.98 -7.23
C LEU A 30 -2.10 2.18 -7.56
N TRP A 31 -1.53 3.17 -8.24
CA TRP A 31 -2.21 4.43 -8.52
C TRP A 31 -2.61 4.52 -9.99
N PRO A 32 -3.88 4.80 -10.29
CA PRO A 32 -4.26 5.40 -11.56
C PRO A 32 -3.65 6.79 -11.64
N SER A 33 -2.90 7.07 -12.69
CA SER A 33 -2.18 8.35 -12.85
C SER A 33 -2.41 8.96 -14.22
N ASN A 34 -2.37 10.29 -14.27
CA ASN A 34 -2.46 11.06 -15.51
C ASN A 34 -1.06 11.41 -16.00
N MET A 35 -0.87 11.46 -17.32
CA MET A 35 0.41 11.93 -17.90
C MET A 35 0.60 13.43 -17.75
N VAL A 36 -0.50 14.18 -17.66
CA VAL A 36 -0.50 15.64 -17.53
C VAL A 36 -1.50 16.04 -16.44
N GLY A 37 -1.07 16.94 -15.57
CA GLY A 37 -1.88 17.41 -14.46
C GLY A 37 -1.97 16.40 -13.31
N PRO A 38 -2.82 16.68 -12.30
CA PRO A 38 -2.92 15.85 -11.11
C PRO A 38 -3.53 14.47 -11.36
N ASP A 39 -3.12 13.49 -10.55
CA ASP A 39 -3.71 12.16 -10.55
C ASP A 39 -5.15 12.18 -10.01
N PRO A 40 -6.05 11.34 -10.56
CA PRO A 40 -7.40 11.22 -10.04
C PRO A 40 -7.39 10.63 -8.62
N SER A 41 -8.32 11.09 -7.77
CA SER A 41 -8.47 10.60 -6.40
C SER A 41 -9.94 10.52 -6.01
N LYS A 42 -10.30 9.50 -5.21
CA LYS A 42 -11.66 9.27 -4.68
C LYS A 42 -12.76 9.25 -5.76
N CYS A 43 -12.56 8.47 -6.81
CA CYS A 43 -13.53 8.32 -7.89
C CYS A 43 -14.87 7.73 -7.40
N PRO A 44 -16.00 8.06 -8.04
CA PRO A 44 -17.29 7.41 -7.77
C PRO A 44 -17.20 5.89 -7.96
N ILE A 45 -17.68 5.14 -6.97
CA ILE A 45 -17.66 3.67 -7.00
C ILE A 45 -18.84 3.12 -7.82
N LYS A 46 -18.60 2.04 -8.55
CA LYS A 46 -19.65 1.35 -9.33
C LYS A 46 -20.28 0.17 -8.58
N ASN A 47 -19.60 -0.38 -7.59
CA ASN A 47 -20.06 -1.52 -6.81
C ASN A 47 -19.41 -1.55 -5.43
N ILE A 48 -20.02 -2.30 -4.52
CA ILE A 48 -19.48 -2.61 -3.20
C ILE A 48 -19.19 -4.11 -3.17
N ARG A 49 -17.97 -4.49 -2.73
CA ARG A 49 -17.52 -5.89 -2.65
C ARG A 49 -16.96 -6.18 -1.26
N LYS A 50 -17.09 -7.43 -0.82
CA LYS A 50 -16.38 -7.96 0.35
C LYS A 50 -15.09 -8.63 -0.10
N ARG A 51 -14.05 -8.58 0.74
CA ARG A 51 -12.80 -9.30 0.51
C ARG A 51 -12.92 -10.72 1.06
N GLU A 52 -12.38 -11.67 0.30
CA GLU A 52 -12.23 -13.05 0.77
C GLU A 52 -11.06 -13.16 1.76
N LYS A 53 -11.17 -14.05 2.75
CA LYS A 53 -10.13 -14.23 3.78
C LYS A 53 -8.76 -14.57 3.20
N LEU A 54 -8.74 -15.34 2.10
CA LEU A 54 -7.50 -15.69 1.40
C LEU A 54 -6.78 -14.44 0.87
N LEU A 55 -7.53 -13.50 0.29
CA LEU A 55 -6.98 -12.24 -0.20
C LEU A 55 -6.44 -11.39 0.95
N GLU A 56 -7.15 -11.31 2.06
CA GLU A 56 -6.68 -10.55 3.23
C GLU A 56 -5.38 -11.12 3.80
N ASN A 57 -5.23 -12.44 3.82
CA ASN A 57 -3.99 -13.09 4.26
C ASN A 57 -2.81 -12.79 3.32
N GLN A 58 -3.04 -12.75 2.00
CA GLN A 58 -2.01 -12.36 1.05
C GLN A 58 -1.60 -10.90 1.25
N LEU A 59 -2.57 -10.00 1.43
CA LEU A 59 -2.32 -8.57 1.64
C LEU A 59 -1.48 -8.30 2.89
N LYS A 60 -1.70 -9.02 4.00
CA LYS A 60 -0.85 -8.88 5.20
C LYS A 60 0.64 -9.15 4.96
N ILE A 61 0.98 -9.89 3.91
CA ILE A 61 2.36 -10.24 3.57
C ILE A 61 2.90 -9.29 2.48
N ILE A 62 2.14 -9.10 1.40
CA ILE A 62 2.62 -8.36 0.23
C ILE A 62 2.37 -6.85 0.32
N TRP A 63 1.40 -6.42 1.13
CA TRP A 63 0.97 -5.03 1.33
C TRP A 63 0.59 -4.77 2.80
N PRO A 64 1.54 -4.92 3.74
CA PRO A 64 1.32 -4.63 5.15
C PRO A 64 1.10 -3.13 5.42
#